data_AF-A0A932T706-F1
#
_entry.id   AF-A0A932T706-F1
#
_cell.length_a   1.000
_cell.length_b   1.000
_cell.length_c   1.000
_cell.angle_alpha   90.00
_cell.angle_beta   90.00
_cell.angle_gamma   90.00
#
_symmetry.space_group_name_H-M   'P 1'
#
loop_
_entity.id
_entity.type
_entity.pdbx_description
1 polymer ?
#
loop_
_entity_poly.entity_id
_entity_poly.type
_entity_poly.pdbx_seq_one_letter_code
_entity_poly.pdbx_strand_id
1 'polypeptide(L)' 'MNLTLKIWRQKNATANGQLVTYTVSDISPDMSFLEMFDVLNEQLINKGE' A
#
# COMPACT_ATOMS: atom_id res chain seq x y z
N MET A 1 -9.63 6.10 9.82
CA MET A 1 -10.43 5.14 9.04
C MET A 1 -9.58 3.91 8.78
N ASN A 2 -10.19 2.72 8.63
CA ASN A 2 -9.50 1.50 8.20
C ASN A 2 -9.84 1.24 6.74
N LEU A 3 -8.82 1.12 5.89
CA LEU A 3 -8.97 0.88 4.47
C LEU A 3 -8.34 -0.45 4.07
N THR A 4 -8.99 -1.13 3.14
CA THR A 4 -8.44 -2.33 2.51
C THR A 4 -8.10 -2.01 1.06
N LEU A 5 -6.81 -2.02 0.75
CA LEU A 5 -6.28 -1.70 -0.57
C LEU A 5 -5.86 -2.99 -1.27
N LYS A 6 -6.29 -3.17 -2.53
CA LYS A 6 -5.77 -4.23 -3.41
C LYS A 6 -4.81 -3.59 -4.40
N ILE A 7 -3.54 -3.94 -4.31
CA ILE A 7 -2.45 -3.30 -5.06
C ILE A 7 -1.76 -4.34 -5.93
N TRP A 8 -1.56 -4.04 -7.20
CA TRP A 8 -0.75 -4.86 -8.10
C TRP A 8 0.74 -4.70 -7.75
N ARG A 9 1.37 -5.76 -7.26
CA ARG A 9 2.81 -5.80 -6.94
C ARG A 9 3.53 -6.63 -7.99
N GLN A 10 4.62 -6.09 -8.51
CA GLN A 10 5.44 -6.72 -9.53
C GLN A 10 6.88 -6.20 -9.39
N LYS A 11 7.85 -7.11 -9.36
CA LYS A 11 9.26 -6.74 -9.08
C LYS A 11 9.88 -5.88 -10.19
N ASN A 12 9.53 -6.16 -11.45
CA ASN A 12 9.99 -5.46 -12.64
C ASN A 12 9.10 -5.85 -13.84
N ALA A 13 9.31 -5.23 -15.00
CA ALA A 13 8.46 -5.41 -16.19
C ALA A 13 8.34 -6.86 -16.72
N THR A 14 9.27 -7.75 -16.36
CA THR A 14 9.30 -9.14 -16.84
C THR A 14 8.86 -10.17 -15.79
N ALA A 15 8.78 -9.78 -14.52
CA ALA A 15 8.29 -10.65 -13.46
C ALA A 15 6.76 -10.78 -13.53
N ASN A 16 6.21 -11.94 -13.17
CA ASN A 16 4.76 -12.06 -13.01
C ASN A 16 4.31 -11.23 -11.80
N GLY A 17 3.30 -10.38 -12.01
CA GLY A 17 2.70 -9.58 -10.95
C GLY A 17 1.54 -10.31 -10.28
N GLN A 18 1.06 -9.75 -9.17
CA GLN A 18 -0.10 -10.25 -8.45
C GLN A 18 -0.82 -9.13 -7.70
N LEU A 19 -2.12 -9.29 -7.46
CA LEU A 19 -2.86 -8.43 -6.54
C LEU A 19 -2.58 -8.85 -5.10
N VAL A 20 -1.98 -7.94 -4.33
CA VAL A 20 -1.74 -8.09 -2.89
C VAL A 20 -2.72 -7.21 -2.13
N THR A 21 -3.27 -7.72 -1.04
CA THR A 21 -4.18 -6.96 -0.18
C THR A 21 -3.42 -6.40 1.02
N TYR A 22 -3.55 -5.09 1.25
CA TYR A 22 -3.01 -4.41 2.42
C TYR A 22 -4.14 -3.77 3.22
N THR A 23 -4.04 -3.89 4.54
CA THR A 23 -4.94 -3.20 5.46
C THR A 23 -4.16 -2.04 6.08
N VAL A 24 -4.65 -0.82 5.86
CA VAL A 24 -4.05 0.39 6.40
C VAL A 24 -5.00 0.98 7.42
N SER A 25 -4.48 1.16 8.64
CA SER A 25 -5.18 1.77 9.75
C SER A 25 -4.77 3.22 9.93
N ASP A 26 -5.55 3.96 10.72
CA ASP A 26 -5.24 5.34 11.13
C ASP A 26 -5.21 6.37 10.00
N ILE A 27 -5.88 6.08 8.88
CA ILE A 27 -6.02 7.05 7.78
C ILE A 27 -7.03 8.13 8.13
N SER A 28 -6.61 9.39 8.07
CA SER A 28 -7.53 10.54 8.19
C SER A 28 -8.42 10.64 6.95
N PRO A 29 -9.73 10.93 7.09
CA PRO A 29 -10.60 11.22 5.95
C PRO A 29 -10.19 12.46 5.15
N ASP A 30 -9.37 13.34 5.74
CA ASP A 30 -8.85 14.54 5.08
C ASP A 30 -7.58 14.27 4.25
N MET A 31 -6.99 13.07 4.37
CA MET A 31 -5.81 12.69 3.59
C MET A 31 -6.19 12.39 2.13
N SER A 32 -5.34 12.85 1.22
CA SER A 32 -5.39 12.45 -0.18
C SER A 32 -5.00 10.98 -0.35
N PHE A 33 -5.42 10.37 -1.46
CA PHE A 33 -5.07 8.99 -1.80
C PHE A 33 -3.55 8.75 -1.91
N LEU A 34 -2.78 9.77 -2.32
CA LEU A 34 -1.33 9.65 -2.41
C LEU A 34 -0.67 9.64 -1.02
N GLU A 35 -1.13 10.49 -0.10
CA GLU A 35 -0.65 10.48 1.28
C GLU A 35 -1.00 9.16 1.99
N MET A 36 -2.15 8.56 1.69
CA MET A 36 -2.47 7.20 2.16
C MET A 36 -1.47 6.16 1.64
N PHE A 37 -1.02 6.31 0.39
CA PHE A 37 -0.04 5.44 -0.22
C PHE A 37 1.36 5.61 0.40
N ASP A 38 1.71 6.84 0.79
CA ASP A 38 2.96 7.12 1.50
C ASP A 38 2.99 6.45 2.87
N VAL A 39 1.89 6.53 3.65
CA VAL A 39 1.76 5.81 4.93
C VAL A 39 1.91 4.30 4.73
N LEU A 40 1.27 3.73 3.70
CA LEU A 40 1.43 2.31 3.38
C LEU A 40 2.89 1.99 3.02
N ASN A 41 3.55 2.81 2.20
CA ASN A 41 4.94 2.58 1.82
C ASN A 41 5.87 2.60 3.04
N GLU A 42 5.70 3.54 3.97
CA GLU A 42 6.48 3.56 5.22
C GLU A 42 6.26 2.28 6.04
N GLN A 43 5.03 1.79 6.15
CA GLN A 43 4.74 0.53 6.82
C GLN A 43 5.43 -0.67 6.16
N LEU A 44 5.48 -0.72 4.83
CA LEU A 44 6.15 -1.79 4.09
C LEU A 44 7.67 -1.72 4.26
N ILE A 45 8.26 -0.53 4.17
CA ILE A 45 9.69 -0.32 4.41
C ILE A 45 10.07 -0.76 5.83
N ASN A 46 9.27 -0.39 6.84
CA ASN A 46 9.49 -0.80 8.23
C ASN A 46 9.38 -2.32 8.44
N LYS A 47 8.64 -3.04 7.58
CA LYS A 47 8.55 -4.51 7.56
C LYS A 47 9.67 -5.16 6.74
N GLY A 48 10.42 -4.40 5.96
CA GLY A 48 11.44 -4.91 5.05
C GLY A 48 10.88 -5.54 3.75
N GLU A 49 9.72 -5.07 3.28
CA GLU A 49 9.04 -5.52 2.05
C GLU A 49 9.23 -4.61 0.84
#